data_AF-A0A7Z2G9C5-F1
#
_entry.id   AF-A0A7Z2G9C5-F1
#
_cell.length_a   1.000
_cell.length_b   1.000
_cell.length_c   1.000
_cell.angle_alpha   90.00
_cell.angle_beta   90.00
_cell.angle_gamma   90.00
#
_symmetry.space_group_name_H-M   'P 1'
#
loop_
_entity.id
_entity.type
_entity.pdbx_description
1 polymer ?
#
loop_
_entity_poly.entity_id
_entity_poly.type
_entity_poly.pdbx_seq_one_letter_code
_entity_poly.pdbx_strand_id
1 'polypeptide(L)'
;MNGRKKNARREAGERNVEAKIQRAHGSAVPARGQAIDKRVLLEALTLVHDSGVSLSAWVNTPSYEGMSIDLTPQEAIDYANDHDGFLARKFGVSVAELHAWRESEGSYWCHAITKAGKRCRHTVKGTPSRQSYKGVNLNAERDPETWAREDVRIRYCALHGRQS
;
A
#
# COMPACT_ATOMS: atom_id res chain seq x y z
N MET A 1 24.94 -12.80 54.52
CA MET A 1 24.45 -14.01 53.79
C MET A 1 22.93 -14.00 53.48
N ASN A 2 22.18 -12.90 53.69
CA ASN A 2 20.70 -12.86 53.49
C ASN A 2 20.20 -12.40 52.10
N GLY A 3 21.06 -11.86 51.23
CA GLY A 3 20.65 -11.36 49.90
C GLY A 3 20.42 -12.47 48.87
N ARG A 4 21.24 -13.54 48.90
CA ARG A 4 21.20 -14.63 47.91
C ARG A 4 19.89 -15.42 47.94
N LYS A 5 19.31 -15.64 49.13
CA LYS A 5 18.04 -16.35 49.30
C LYS A 5 16.82 -15.54 48.83
N LYS A 6 16.88 -14.20 48.89
CA LYS A 6 15.77 -13.34 48.43
C LYS A 6 15.70 -13.25 46.90
N ASN A 7 16.85 -13.20 46.22
CA ASN A 7 16.88 -13.19 44.74
C ASN A 7 16.38 -14.50 44.13
N ALA A 8 16.79 -15.66 44.68
CA ALA A 8 16.35 -16.96 44.17
C ALA A 8 14.82 -17.14 44.25
N ARG A 9 14.16 -16.57 45.28
CA ARG A 9 12.71 -16.63 45.45
C ARG A 9 11.97 -15.70 44.48
N ARG A 10 12.58 -14.59 44.07
CA ARG A 10 12.02 -13.66 43.09
C ARG A 10 12.12 -14.22 41.67
N GLU A 11 13.27 -14.79 41.32
CA GLU A 11 13.48 -15.48 40.03
C GLU A 11 12.57 -16.71 39.88
N ALA A 12 12.35 -17.48 40.95
CA ALA A 12 11.40 -18.59 40.93
C ALA A 12 9.94 -18.12 40.82
N GLY A 13 9.61 -16.96 41.38
CA GLY A 13 8.31 -16.31 41.23
C GLY A 13 8.06 -15.82 39.81
N GLU A 14 9.03 -15.13 39.21
CA GLU A 14 8.98 -14.61 37.84
C GLU A 14 8.83 -15.75 36.81
N ARG A 15 9.59 -16.84 36.95
CA ARG A 15 9.44 -18.05 36.10
C ARG A 15 8.08 -18.73 36.25
N ASN A 16 7.47 -18.67 37.44
CA ASN A 16 6.15 -19.26 37.69
C ASN A 16 5.02 -18.40 37.11
N VAL A 17 5.19 -17.07 37.09
CA VAL A 17 4.27 -16.16 36.40
C VAL A 17 4.38 -16.34 34.88
N GLU A 18 5.60 -16.42 34.34
CA GLU A 18 5.83 -16.64 32.91
C GLU A 18 5.29 -18.01 32.44
N ALA A 19 5.51 -19.07 33.23
CA ALA A 19 4.93 -20.38 32.97
C ALA A 19 3.39 -20.39 33.10
N LYS A 20 2.80 -19.56 33.96
CA LYS A 20 1.33 -19.41 34.06
C LYS A 20 0.75 -18.64 32.88
N ILE A 21 1.44 -17.61 32.39
CA ILE A 21 1.04 -16.87 31.18
C ILE A 21 1.10 -17.79 29.95
N GLN A 22 2.15 -18.60 29.82
CA GLN A 22 2.28 -19.59 28.74
C GLN A 22 1.20 -20.69 28.80
N ARG A 23 0.81 -21.15 29.99
CA ARG A 23 -0.27 -22.14 30.16
C ARG A 23 -1.67 -21.56 29.96
N ALA A 24 -1.89 -20.30 30.32
CA ALA A 24 -3.19 -19.65 30.20
C ALA A 24 -3.54 -19.30 28.75
N HIS A 25 -2.54 -19.10 27.88
CA HIS A 25 -2.75 -18.64 26.52
C HIS A 25 -2.53 -19.68 25.42
N GLY A 26 -2.09 -20.90 25.72
CA GLY A 26 -2.19 -22.09 24.84
C GLY A 26 -1.54 -22.01 23.44
N SER A 27 -1.01 -20.86 23.04
CA SER A 27 -0.40 -20.63 21.75
C SER A 27 1.03 -20.18 21.99
N ALA A 28 1.97 -21.07 21.71
CA ALA A 28 3.37 -20.72 21.60
C ALA A 28 3.48 -19.57 20.60
N VAL A 29 4.10 -18.46 21.01
CA VAL A 29 4.45 -17.39 20.07
C VAL A 29 5.32 -18.04 18.98
N PRO A 30 4.91 -18.02 17.70
CA PRO A 30 5.65 -18.69 16.65
C PRO A 30 7.08 -18.12 16.57
N ALA A 31 8.05 -19.00 16.35
CA ALA A 31 9.43 -18.57 16.19
C ALA A 31 9.55 -17.61 14.99
N ARG A 32 10.49 -16.66 15.07
CA ARG A 32 10.72 -15.70 13.98
C ARG A 32 11.01 -16.46 12.67
N GLY A 33 10.19 -16.25 11.64
CA GLY A 33 10.30 -16.95 10.34
C GLY A 33 9.46 -18.22 10.21
N GLN A 34 8.69 -18.60 11.24
CA GLN A 34 7.73 -19.69 11.15
C GLN A 34 6.45 -19.19 10.46
N ALA A 35 5.95 -19.94 9.46
CA ALA A 35 4.70 -19.61 8.79
C ALA A 35 3.55 -19.61 9.81
N ILE A 36 2.84 -18.50 9.89
CA ILE A 36 1.64 -18.36 10.71
C ILE A 36 0.46 -18.88 9.89
N ASP A 37 -0.35 -19.75 10.49
CA ASP A 37 -1.58 -20.21 9.86
C ASP A 37 -2.51 -19.02 9.52
N LYS A 38 -3.06 -19.01 8.31
CA LYS A 38 -3.87 -17.88 7.80
C LYS A 38 -5.09 -17.61 8.69
N ARG A 39 -5.73 -18.65 9.26
CA ARG A 39 -6.89 -18.49 10.14
C ARG A 39 -6.47 -17.82 11.46
N VAL A 40 -5.37 -18.29 12.06
CA VAL A 40 -4.82 -17.68 13.29
C VAL A 40 -4.44 -16.22 13.06
N LEU A 41 -3.83 -15.90 11.91
CA LEU A 41 -3.49 -14.52 11.55
C LEU A 41 -4.75 -13.65 11.39
N LEU A 42 -5.78 -14.14 10.71
CA LEU A 42 -7.03 -13.42 10.52
C LEU A 42 -7.76 -13.15 11.84
N GLU A 43 -7.85 -14.15 12.72
CA GLU A 43 -8.44 -14.01 14.06
C GLU A 43 -7.70 -12.95 14.88
N ALA A 44 -6.36 -12.97 14.87
CA ALA A 44 -5.55 -11.99 15.58
C ALA A 44 -5.74 -10.57 15.04
N LEU A 45 -5.71 -10.39 13.72
CA LEU A 45 -5.92 -9.08 13.09
C LEU A 45 -7.34 -8.55 13.33
N THR A 46 -8.34 -9.44 13.37
CA THR A 46 -9.73 -9.07 13.69
C THR A 46 -9.84 -8.56 15.13
N LEU A 47 -9.24 -9.26 16.10
CA LEU A 47 -9.23 -8.81 17.49
C LEU A 47 -8.57 -7.43 17.65
N VAL A 48 -7.45 -7.20 16.96
CA VAL A 48 -6.75 -5.90 16.97
C VAL A 48 -7.63 -4.81 16.36
N HIS A 49 -8.22 -5.08 15.20
CA HIS A 49 -9.11 -4.13 14.53
C HIS A 49 -10.35 -3.77 15.38
N ASP A 50 -11.00 -4.77 15.98
CA ASP A 50 -12.19 -4.58 16.82
C ASP A 50 -11.88 -3.86 18.14
N SER A 51 -10.61 -3.85 18.57
CA SER A 51 -10.15 -3.03 19.69
C SER A 51 -9.99 -1.54 19.36
N GLY A 52 -10.24 -1.15 18.10
CA GLY A 52 -10.14 0.23 17.62
C GLY A 52 -8.76 0.60 17.07
N VAL A 53 -7.87 -0.37 16.88
CA VAL A 53 -6.56 -0.15 16.24
C VAL A 53 -6.74 -0.19 14.72
N SER A 54 -6.44 0.92 14.04
CA SER A 54 -6.47 0.94 12.57
C SER A 54 -5.35 0.07 11.99
N LEU A 55 -5.71 -0.77 11.02
CA LEU A 55 -4.77 -1.47 10.18
C LEU A 55 -4.60 -0.63 8.90
N SER A 56 -3.45 0.02 8.76
CA SER A 56 -3.18 0.92 7.64
C SER A 56 -1.92 0.53 6.88
N ALA A 57 -1.94 0.65 5.56
CA ALA A 57 -0.77 0.50 4.72
C ALA A 57 -0.38 1.81 4.05
N TRP A 58 0.92 2.09 4.02
CA TRP A 58 1.48 3.18 3.22
C TRP A 58 1.72 2.69 1.79
N VAL A 59 1.06 3.31 0.83
CA VAL A 59 1.14 2.93 -0.58
C VAL A 59 1.92 3.98 -1.38
N ASN A 60 2.74 3.49 -2.30
CA ASN A 60 3.46 4.35 -3.23
C ASN A 60 2.48 4.93 -4.25
N THR A 61 2.25 6.22 -4.11
CA THR A 61 1.57 7.07 -5.09
C THR A 61 2.60 7.97 -5.77
N PRO A 62 2.39 8.38 -7.02
CA PRO A 62 3.15 9.42 -7.68
C PRO A 62 3.27 10.75 -6.93
N SER A 63 2.29 11.11 -6.11
CA SER A 63 2.48 12.24 -5.21
C SER A 63 3.57 11.93 -4.19
N TYR A 64 4.56 12.84 -4.10
CA TYR A 64 5.67 12.82 -3.13
C TYR A 64 5.26 12.49 -1.66
N GLU A 65 3.99 12.64 -1.34
CA GLU A 65 3.45 12.47 0.01
C GLU A 65 2.97 11.04 0.32
N GLY A 66 3.02 10.10 -0.64
CA GLY A 66 2.41 8.77 -0.44
C GLY A 66 0.92 8.84 -0.11
N MET A 67 0.30 7.70 0.14
CA MET A 67 -1.07 7.65 0.68
C MET A 67 -1.17 6.54 1.72
N SER A 68 -1.88 6.81 2.81
CA SER A 68 -2.29 5.77 3.74
C SER A 68 -3.66 5.24 3.34
N ILE A 69 -3.81 3.92 3.26
CA ILE A 69 -5.11 3.27 3.08
C ILE A 69 -5.45 2.46 4.32
N ASP A 70 -6.69 2.57 4.77
CA ASP A 70 -7.22 1.69 5.80
C ASP A 70 -7.58 0.33 5.19
N LEU A 71 -7.28 -0.72 5.95
CA LEU A 71 -7.46 -2.12 5.58
C LEU A 71 -8.32 -2.81 6.62
N THR A 72 -9.26 -3.62 6.15
CA THR A 72 -9.86 -4.67 6.98
C THR A 72 -8.82 -5.76 7.28
N PRO A 73 -9.05 -6.62 8.30
CA PRO A 73 -8.18 -7.75 8.60
C PRO A 73 -7.90 -8.66 7.38
N GLN A 74 -8.93 -8.94 6.57
CA GLN A 74 -8.76 -9.74 5.36
C GLN A 74 -7.95 -9.01 4.29
N GLU A 75 -8.22 -7.72 4.07
CA GLU A 75 -7.46 -6.89 3.14
C GLU A 75 -5.99 -6.75 3.56
N ALA A 76 -5.68 -6.70 4.86
CA ALA A 76 -4.31 -6.66 5.36
C ALA A 76 -3.53 -7.94 4.98
N ILE A 77 -4.18 -9.10 5.05
CA ILE A 77 -3.60 -10.37 4.61
C ILE A 77 -3.44 -10.39 3.09
N ASP A 78 -4.45 -9.96 2.35
CA ASP A 78 -4.41 -9.96 0.89
C ASP A 78 -3.35 -9.00 0.36
N TYR A 79 -3.24 -7.81 0.97
CA TYR A 79 -2.18 -6.84 0.68
C TYR A 79 -0.81 -7.46 0.93
N ALA A 80 -0.57 -8.03 2.11
CA ALA A 80 0.73 -8.63 2.46
C ALA A 80 1.17 -9.77 1.51
N ASN A 81 0.23 -10.47 0.88
CA ASN A 81 0.52 -11.55 -0.07
C ASN A 81 0.75 -11.06 -1.50
N ASP A 82 0.02 -10.03 -1.94
CA ASP A 82 0.04 -9.50 -3.31
C ASP A 82 -0.27 -8.00 -3.29
N HIS A 83 0.75 -7.19 -3.00
CA HIS A 83 0.60 -5.73 -2.90
C HIS A 83 0.03 -5.11 -4.18
N ASP A 84 0.60 -5.42 -5.34
CA ASP A 84 0.25 -4.76 -6.60
C ASP A 84 -1.10 -5.22 -7.13
N GLY A 85 -1.40 -6.53 -7.08
CA GLY A 85 -2.70 -7.02 -7.48
C GLY A 85 -3.81 -6.59 -6.51
N PHE A 86 -3.54 -6.49 -5.21
CA PHE A 86 -4.47 -5.91 -4.25
C PHE A 86 -4.78 -4.45 -4.59
N LEU A 87 -3.76 -3.61 -4.77
CA LEU A 87 -3.95 -2.19 -5.05
C LEU A 87 -4.65 -1.96 -6.38
N ALA A 88 -4.29 -2.72 -7.42
CA ALA A 88 -4.95 -2.66 -8.71
C ALA A 88 -6.46 -2.92 -8.57
N ARG A 89 -6.86 -3.96 -7.83
CA ARG A 89 -8.26 -4.26 -7.52
C ARG A 89 -8.92 -3.16 -6.68
N LYS A 90 -8.25 -2.67 -5.63
CA LYS A 90 -8.77 -1.63 -4.74
C LYS A 90 -9.04 -0.32 -5.46
N PHE A 91 -8.24 0.00 -6.49
CA PHE A 91 -8.42 1.17 -7.33
C PHE A 91 -9.12 0.88 -8.68
N GLY A 92 -9.66 -0.32 -8.90
CA GLY A 92 -10.41 -0.63 -10.13
C GLY A 92 -9.60 -0.58 -11.44
N VAL A 93 -8.28 -0.77 -11.39
CA VAL A 93 -7.38 -0.79 -12.56
C VAL A 93 -6.71 -2.15 -12.74
N SER A 94 -6.12 -2.38 -13.91
CA SER A 94 -5.18 -3.50 -14.09
C SER A 94 -3.83 -3.22 -13.41
N VAL A 95 -3.09 -4.29 -13.11
CA VAL A 95 -1.72 -4.17 -12.57
C VAL A 95 -0.82 -3.38 -13.54
N ALA A 96 -0.98 -3.61 -14.86
CA ALA A 96 -0.23 -2.89 -15.88
C ALA A 96 -0.51 -1.38 -15.86
N GLU A 97 -1.78 -0.97 -15.71
CA GLU A 97 -2.17 0.44 -15.58
C GLU A 97 -1.64 1.04 -14.27
N LEU A 98 -1.68 0.31 -13.16
CA LEU A 98 -1.10 0.76 -11.89
C LEU A 98 0.40 1.03 -12.00
N HIS A 99 1.15 0.15 -12.67
CA HIS A 99 2.58 0.37 -12.93
C HIS A 99 2.81 1.55 -13.87
N ALA A 100 2.07 1.62 -14.98
CA ALA A 100 2.19 2.72 -15.92
C ALA A 100 1.90 4.08 -15.25
N TRP A 101 0.91 4.13 -14.37
CA TRP A 101 0.60 5.31 -13.55
C TRP A 101 1.77 5.69 -12.63
N ARG A 102 2.35 4.72 -11.90
CA ARG A 102 3.52 4.96 -11.04
C ARG A 102 4.74 5.44 -11.82
N GLU A 103 5.07 4.77 -12.93
CA GLU A 103 6.18 5.13 -13.82
C GLU A 103 5.99 6.51 -14.46
N SER A 104 4.73 6.88 -14.69
CA SER A 104 4.39 8.18 -15.24
C SER A 104 4.49 9.31 -14.21
N GLU A 105 4.74 9.00 -12.95
CA GLU A 105 4.60 9.94 -11.83
C GLU A 105 3.23 10.66 -11.89
N GLY A 106 2.17 9.91 -12.20
CA GLY A 106 0.80 10.45 -12.28
C GLY A 106 0.59 11.46 -13.43
N SER A 107 1.64 11.74 -14.20
CA SER A 107 1.61 12.63 -15.35
C SER A 107 1.14 11.89 -16.60
N TYR A 108 0.60 12.64 -17.55
CA TYR A 108 0.21 12.07 -18.84
C TYR A 108 1.29 12.42 -19.87
N TRP A 109 1.92 11.40 -20.42
CA TRP A 109 3.00 11.53 -21.39
C TRP A 109 2.53 11.20 -22.79
N CYS A 110 2.96 11.98 -23.76
CA CYS A 110 2.67 11.75 -25.15
C CYS A 110 3.10 10.33 -25.59
N HIS A 111 2.20 9.58 -26.23
CA HIS A 111 2.51 8.23 -26.73
C HIS A 111 3.08 8.22 -28.16
N ALA A 112 3.31 9.39 -28.77
CA ALA A 112 3.75 9.47 -30.16
C ALA A 112 5.20 8.97 -30.30
N ILE A 113 5.48 8.30 -31.39
CA ILE A 113 6.85 7.93 -31.76
C ILE A 113 7.47 9.10 -32.53
N THR A 114 8.58 9.61 -32.01
CA THR A 114 9.37 10.67 -32.66
C THR A 114 10.00 10.16 -33.95
N LYS A 115 10.45 11.07 -34.82
CA LYS A 115 11.23 10.72 -36.03
C LYS A 115 12.48 9.89 -35.74
N ALA A 116 12.99 9.94 -34.50
CA ALA A 116 14.12 9.14 -34.03
C ALA A 116 13.72 7.76 -33.49
N GLY A 117 12.47 7.32 -33.67
CA GLY A 117 11.97 6.01 -33.21
C GLY A 117 11.75 5.89 -31.70
N LYS A 118 11.89 6.99 -30.94
CA LYS A 118 11.70 7.01 -29.48
C LYS A 118 10.33 7.56 -29.09
N ARG A 119 9.77 7.15 -27.95
CA ARG A 119 8.52 7.72 -27.40
C ARG A 119 8.71 9.18 -27.03
N CYS A 120 7.71 10.00 -27.35
CA CYS A 120 7.66 11.42 -27.00
C CYS A 120 7.46 11.60 -25.49
N ARG A 121 8.49 12.07 -24.77
CA ARG A 121 8.38 12.34 -23.33
C ARG A 121 7.85 13.74 -23.00
N HIS A 122 7.08 14.37 -23.88
CA HIS A 122 6.42 15.63 -23.53
C HIS A 122 5.12 15.35 -22.79
N THR A 123 4.90 16.09 -21.70
CA THR A 123 3.62 16.11 -20.99
C THR A 123 2.53 16.59 -21.95
N VAL A 124 1.40 15.89 -21.95
CA VAL A 124 0.27 16.21 -22.81
C VAL A 124 -0.42 17.48 -22.26
N LYS A 125 -0.67 18.49 -23.10
CA LYS A 125 -1.33 19.74 -22.65
C LYS A 125 -2.80 19.44 -22.34
N GLY A 126 -3.25 19.83 -21.14
CA GLY A 126 -4.60 19.53 -20.64
C GLY A 126 -4.57 18.83 -19.28
N THR A 127 -3.42 18.35 -18.84
CA THR A 127 -3.20 17.99 -17.45
C THR A 127 -2.99 19.27 -16.65
N PRO A 128 -3.68 19.44 -15.51
CA PRO A 128 -3.37 20.55 -14.64
C PRO A 128 -1.92 20.34 -14.20
N SER A 129 -1.01 21.23 -14.62
CA SER A 129 0.03 21.61 -13.68
C SER A 129 -0.69 22.05 -12.39
N ARG A 130 -0.03 21.92 -11.24
CA ARG A 130 -0.53 22.28 -9.89
C ARG A 130 -1.36 23.58 -9.79
N GLN A 131 -1.33 24.43 -10.81
CA GLN A 131 -2.14 25.61 -10.99
C GLN A 131 -3.11 25.50 -12.19
N SER A 132 -4.39 25.34 -11.85
CA SER A 132 -5.54 25.92 -12.55
C SER A 132 -5.77 25.53 -14.03
N TYR A 133 -6.61 24.52 -14.23
CA TYR A 133 -7.55 24.55 -15.37
C TYR A 133 -8.94 24.16 -14.87
N LYS A 134 -9.92 25.07 -15.05
CA LYS A 134 -11.32 24.86 -14.68
C LYS A 134 -11.85 23.62 -15.43
N GLY A 135 -11.96 22.50 -14.73
CA GLY A 135 -12.67 21.31 -15.22
C GLY A 135 -11.85 20.03 -15.37
N VAL A 136 -10.54 20.01 -15.09
CA VAL A 136 -9.75 18.78 -15.08
C VAL A 136 -9.36 18.43 -13.64
N ASN A 137 -9.73 17.22 -13.22
CA ASN A 137 -9.72 16.79 -11.83
C ASN A 137 -8.27 16.63 -11.33
N LEU A 138 -7.89 17.37 -10.28
CA LEU A 138 -6.60 17.26 -9.58
C LEU A 138 -6.35 15.85 -9.00
N ASN A 139 -7.37 14.98 -9.04
CA ASN A 139 -7.30 13.62 -8.53
C ASN A 139 -6.56 12.65 -9.46
N ALA A 140 -6.34 12.98 -10.74
CA ALA A 140 -5.64 12.09 -11.68
C ALA A 140 -4.24 11.66 -11.22
N GLU A 141 -3.48 12.57 -10.62
CA GLU A 141 -2.14 12.26 -10.08
C GLU A 141 -2.21 11.36 -8.82
N ARG A 142 -3.37 11.32 -8.15
CA ARG A 142 -3.60 10.66 -6.87
C ARG A 142 -4.42 9.36 -6.99
N ASP A 143 -5.10 9.17 -8.11
CA ASP A 143 -6.04 8.08 -8.36
C ASP A 143 -5.71 7.40 -9.70
N PRO A 144 -5.23 6.15 -9.68
CA PRO A 144 -4.89 5.44 -10.91
C PRO A 144 -6.12 5.14 -11.78
N GLU A 145 -7.33 5.05 -11.22
CA GLU A 145 -8.56 4.86 -12.02
C GLU A 145 -8.82 6.08 -12.89
N THR A 146 -8.79 7.27 -12.28
CA THR A 146 -8.93 8.53 -12.99
C THR A 146 -7.79 8.70 -14.01
N TRP A 147 -6.56 8.30 -13.66
CA TRP A 147 -5.44 8.32 -14.61
C TRP A 147 -5.67 7.41 -15.81
N ALA A 148 -6.04 6.15 -15.60
CA ALA A 148 -6.28 5.20 -16.69
C ALA A 148 -7.43 5.68 -17.59
N ARG A 149 -8.52 6.20 -17.02
CA ARG A 149 -9.66 6.74 -17.78
C ARG A 149 -9.29 7.92 -18.67
N GLU A 150 -8.45 8.83 -18.17
CA GLU A 150 -8.08 10.05 -18.88
C GLU A 150 -6.88 9.85 -19.82
N ASP A 151 -6.00 8.86 -19.62
CA ASP A 151 -4.88 8.55 -20.54
C ASP A 151 -5.42 8.19 -21.94
N VAL A 152 -6.59 7.54 -21.98
CA VAL A 152 -7.30 7.25 -23.22
C VAL A 152 -7.78 8.52 -23.93
N ARG A 153 -8.13 9.58 -23.17
CA ARG A 153 -8.79 10.81 -23.66
C ARG A 153 -7.80 11.92 -24.01
N ILE A 154 -6.75 12.07 -23.22
CA ILE A 154 -5.78 13.16 -23.30
C ILE A 154 -4.70 12.76 -24.33
N ARG A 155 -5.02 12.98 -25.61
CA ARG A 155 -4.13 12.68 -26.75
C ARG A 155 -3.47 13.91 -27.38
N TYR A 156 -3.55 15.10 -26.79
CA TYR A 156 -3.07 16.34 -27.40
C TYR A 156 -1.68 16.79 -26.91
N CYS A 157 -0.63 16.41 -27.63
CA CYS A 157 0.73 16.88 -27.33
C CYS A 157 1.01 18.20 -28.04
N ALA A 158 1.63 19.17 -27.35
CA ALA A 158 2.01 20.44 -27.97
C ALA A 158 2.96 20.29 -29.18
N LEU A 159 3.72 19.18 -29.25
CA LEU A 159 4.65 18.89 -30.35
C LEU A 159 4.02 18.04 -31.48
N HIS A 160 3.02 17.22 -31.16
CA HIS A 160 2.49 16.22 -32.09
C HIS A 160 0.99 16.39 -32.40
N GLY A 161 0.34 17.41 -31.84
CA GLY A 161 -1.10 17.61 -31.97
C GLY A 161 -1.90 16.49 -31.29
N ARG A 162 -3.16 16.32 -31.71
CA ARG A 162 -4.03 15.24 -31.23
C ARG A 162 -3.63 13.94 -31.91
N GLN A 163 -3.26 12.92 -31.15
CA GLN A 163 -3.05 11.58 -31.70
C GLN A 163 -4.42 10.99 -32.07
N SER A 164 -4.60 10.68 -33.35
CA SER A 164 -5.72 9.90 -33.89
C SER A 164 -5.65 8.46 -33.40
#